data_AF-A0A1I3U2D1-F1
#
_entry.id   AF-A0A1I3U2D1-F1
#
_cell.length_a   1.000
_cell.length_b   1.000
_cell.length_c   1.000
_cell.angle_alpha   90.00
_cell.angle_beta   90.00
_cell.angle_gamma   90.00
#
_symmetry.space_group_name_H-M   'P 1'
#
loop_
_entity.id
_entity.type
_entity.pdbx_description
1 polymer ?
#
loop_
_entity_poly.entity_id
_entity_poly.type
_entity_poly.pdbx_seq_one_letter_code
_entity_poly.pdbx_strand_id
1 'polypeptide(L)'
;MERLPVNPLAIKARLEQDRSLDSFGADEPYRPCKVSVFVDDELGDCPPWWRRVGEVNLVLVDLRQEHDLLARWQLGNVVELLADVVADRPQARLVDELETTLLPGPPAAIVVREIEIGAPWQQHCDMTIPLLATALDTARPLGRFAVVDTDPHSELRRRRFEDPADRERLSAVLAALLENAGFGTYRGFHLASLHDPAWQAHNAKLVIGWLTDLMTRH
;
A
#
# COMPACT_ATOMS: atom_id res chain seq x y z
N MET A 1 -1.64 17.27 25.39
CA MET A 1 -2.00 16.28 24.36
C MET A 1 -3.30 15.63 24.80
N GLU A 2 -4.34 15.74 23.98
CA GLU A 2 -5.64 15.12 24.25
C GLU A 2 -5.57 13.60 24.10
N ARG A 3 -6.24 12.90 25.01
CA ARG A 3 -6.37 11.44 25.06
C ARG A 3 -7.09 10.94 23.80
N LEU A 4 -6.60 9.88 23.17
CA LEU A 4 -7.34 9.25 22.08
C LEU A 4 -8.64 8.66 22.65
N PRO A 5 -9.80 8.87 22.01
CA PRO A 5 -11.08 8.42 22.54
C PRO A 5 -11.34 6.93 22.29
N VAL A 6 -10.34 6.14 21.90
CA VAL A 6 -10.52 4.79 21.37
C VAL A 6 -9.48 3.81 21.91
N ASN A 7 -9.90 2.57 22.13
CA ASN A 7 -9.02 1.46 22.48
C ASN A 7 -8.18 1.07 21.25
N PRO A 8 -6.83 1.14 21.27
CA PRO A 8 -6.01 0.75 20.12
C PRO A 8 -6.21 -0.70 19.68
N LEU A 9 -6.58 -1.60 20.60
CA LEU A 9 -6.88 -3.00 20.29
C LEU A 9 -8.21 -3.21 19.54
N ALA A 10 -9.05 -2.17 19.46
CA ALA A 10 -10.26 -2.19 18.66
C ALA A 10 -10.00 -1.82 17.18
N ILE A 11 -8.77 -1.45 16.81
CA ILE A 11 -8.45 -1.10 15.43
C ILE A 11 -8.34 -2.39 14.59
N LYS A 12 -9.12 -2.45 13.51
CA LYS A 12 -9.15 -3.55 12.54
C LYS A 12 -8.93 -3.04 11.13
N ALA A 13 -8.55 -3.95 10.24
CA ALA A 13 -8.46 -3.70 8.81
C ALA A 13 -9.38 -4.64 8.04
N ARG A 14 -9.96 -4.15 6.95
CA ARG A 14 -10.82 -4.93 6.07
C ARG A 14 -10.46 -4.63 4.63
N LEU A 15 -10.22 -5.69 3.86
CA LEU A 15 -10.08 -5.61 2.41
C LEU A 15 -11.47 -5.62 1.77
N GLU A 16 -11.72 -4.65 0.91
CA GLU A 16 -12.93 -4.48 0.12
C GLU A 16 -12.53 -4.36 -1.35
N GLN A 17 -13.24 -5.07 -2.24
CA GLN A 17 -13.07 -4.85 -3.67
C GLN A 17 -13.78 -3.55 -4.06
N ASP A 18 -13.09 -2.66 -4.75
CA ASP A 18 -13.69 -1.41 -5.20
C ASP A 18 -14.48 -1.65 -6.49
N ARG A 19 -15.79 -1.81 -6.32
CA ARG A 19 -16.75 -2.06 -7.39
C ARG A 19 -17.17 -0.80 -8.14
N SER A 20 -16.74 0.39 -7.71
CA SER A 20 -17.05 1.64 -8.43
C SER A 20 -16.42 1.67 -9.84
N LEU A 21 -15.42 0.82 -10.05
CA LEU A 21 -14.73 0.60 -11.31
C LEU A 21 -15.13 -0.74 -11.99
N ASP A 22 -16.21 -1.42 -11.59
CA ASP A 22 -16.65 -2.70 -12.19
C ASP A 22 -17.11 -2.60 -13.68
N SER A 23 -16.97 -1.44 -14.32
CA SER A 23 -17.33 -1.21 -15.74
C SER A 23 -16.45 -2.00 -16.75
N PHE A 24 -15.53 -2.80 -16.22
CA PHE A 24 -14.35 -3.31 -16.89
C PHE A 24 -14.38 -4.86 -17.08
N GLY A 25 -15.31 -5.56 -16.42
CA GLY A 25 -15.54 -6.99 -16.64
C GLY A 25 -14.63 -7.93 -15.83
N ALA A 26 -15.06 -9.19 -15.65
CA ALA A 26 -14.44 -10.15 -14.72
C ALA A 26 -13.04 -10.64 -15.11
N ASP A 27 -12.68 -10.51 -16.40
CA ASP A 27 -11.40 -10.94 -16.97
C ASP A 27 -10.33 -9.85 -16.97
N GLU A 28 -10.57 -8.70 -16.33
CA GLU A 28 -9.56 -7.65 -16.35
C GLU A 28 -8.30 -8.00 -15.54
N PRO A 29 -7.12 -7.61 -16.07
CA PRO A 29 -5.85 -7.85 -15.41
C PRO A 29 -5.65 -6.95 -14.18
N TYR A 30 -6.55 -5.99 -13.95
CA TYR A 30 -6.49 -5.01 -12.87
C TYR A 30 -7.73 -5.10 -11.99
N ARG A 31 -7.52 -5.17 -10.68
CA ARG A 31 -8.62 -5.23 -9.71
C ARG A 31 -8.40 -4.17 -8.64
N PRO A 32 -9.04 -3.01 -8.77
CA PRO A 32 -9.08 -2.00 -7.73
C PRO A 32 -9.62 -2.58 -6.42
N CYS A 33 -8.87 -2.35 -5.35
CA CYS A 33 -9.16 -2.84 -4.02
C CYS A 33 -8.87 -1.74 -3.02
N LYS A 34 -9.45 -1.89 -1.84
CA LYS A 34 -9.35 -0.89 -0.79
C LYS A 34 -9.19 -1.60 0.54
N VAL A 35 -8.21 -1.19 1.32
CA VAL A 35 -8.11 -1.63 2.71
C VAL A 35 -8.55 -0.49 3.61
N SER A 36 -9.72 -0.67 4.23
CA SER A 36 -10.28 0.25 5.21
C SER A 36 -9.75 -0.14 6.59
N VAL A 37 -9.13 0.81 7.30
CA VAL A 37 -8.72 0.63 8.69
C VAL A 37 -9.65 1.46 9.57
N PHE A 38 -10.25 0.81 10.57
CA PHE A 38 -11.32 1.38 11.36
C PHE A 38 -11.32 0.87 12.80
N VAL A 39 -11.96 1.62 13.69
CA VAL A 39 -12.23 1.19 15.07
C VAL A 39 -13.52 0.37 15.07
N ASP A 40 -13.43 -0.87 15.53
CA ASP A 40 -14.56 -1.79 15.69
C ASP A 40 -15.46 -1.32 16.86
N ASP A 41 -16.75 -1.19 16.58
CA ASP A 41 -17.76 -0.71 17.51
C ASP A 41 -18.17 -1.77 18.55
N GLU A 42 -17.95 -3.06 18.28
CA GLU A 42 -18.16 -4.12 19.26
C GLU A 42 -17.12 -4.10 20.39
N LEU A 43 -16.00 -3.40 20.17
CA LEU A 43 -14.84 -3.39 21.08
C LEU A 43 -14.62 -2.05 21.80
N GLY A 44 -15.51 -1.06 21.63
CA GLY A 44 -15.50 0.17 22.42
C GLY A 44 -16.44 1.28 21.95
N ASP A 45 -16.74 2.20 22.87
CA ASP A 45 -17.49 3.44 22.60
C ASP A 45 -16.63 4.41 21.79
N CYS A 46 -16.63 4.28 20.46
CA CYS A 46 -15.94 5.19 19.54
C CYS A 46 -16.93 6.18 18.89
N PRO A 47 -16.73 7.50 19.06
CA PRO A 47 -17.50 8.50 18.32
C PRO A 47 -17.40 8.27 16.81
N PRO A 48 -18.48 8.47 16.02
CA PRO A 48 -18.49 8.14 14.59
C PRO A 48 -17.35 8.77 13.78
N TRP A 49 -16.95 10.00 14.10
CA TRP A 49 -15.87 10.70 13.40
C TRP A 49 -14.48 10.09 13.65
N TRP A 50 -14.27 9.40 14.77
CA TRP A 50 -13.00 8.70 15.08
C TRP A 50 -12.92 7.28 14.50
N ARG A 51 -14.04 6.75 13.99
CA ARG A 51 -14.09 5.35 13.53
C ARG A 51 -13.23 5.09 12.31
N ARG A 52 -13.13 6.07 11.40
CA ARG A 52 -12.27 5.95 10.22
C ARG A 52 -10.85 6.32 10.60
N VAL A 53 -10.01 5.29 10.75
CA VAL A 53 -8.58 5.44 11.06
C VAL A 53 -7.83 5.85 9.80
N GLY A 54 -8.09 5.15 8.69
CA GLY A 54 -7.49 5.45 7.41
C GLY A 54 -7.90 4.45 6.35
N GLU A 55 -7.35 4.63 5.17
CA GLU A 55 -7.65 3.85 3.98
C GLU A 55 -6.41 3.74 3.11
N VAL A 56 -6.23 2.58 2.49
CA VAL A 56 -5.20 2.37 1.47
C VAL A 56 -5.86 1.86 0.20
N ASN A 57 -5.76 2.64 -0.87
CA ASN A 57 -6.24 2.28 -2.19
C ASN A 57 -5.16 1.47 -2.91
N LEU A 58 -5.53 0.29 -3.38
CA LEU A 58 -4.66 -0.71 -3.98
C LEU A 58 -5.19 -1.09 -5.37
N VAL A 59 -4.31 -1.55 -6.24
CA VAL A 59 -4.70 -2.26 -7.47
C VAL A 59 -3.96 -3.58 -7.50
N LEU A 60 -4.70 -4.68 -7.55
CA LEU A 60 -4.12 -5.99 -7.80
C LEU A 60 -3.91 -6.14 -9.31
N VAL A 61 -2.74 -6.58 -9.71
CA VAL A 61 -2.37 -6.73 -11.12
C VAL A 61 -1.94 -8.16 -11.40
N ASP A 62 -2.68 -8.88 -12.26
CA ASP A 62 -2.35 -10.26 -12.64
C ASP A 62 -1.15 -10.29 -13.60
N LEU A 63 -0.02 -10.78 -13.13
CA LEU A 63 1.25 -10.78 -13.87
C LEU A 63 1.25 -11.72 -15.08
N ARG A 64 0.22 -12.57 -15.23
CA ARG A 64 0.11 -13.50 -16.36
C ARG A 64 -0.55 -12.91 -17.58
N GLN A 65 -1.16 -11.74 -17.41
CA GLN A 65 -1.91 -11.07 -18.46
C GLN A 65 -1.07 -9.96 -19.09
N GLU A 66 -1.42 -9.59 -20.32
CA GLU A 66 -0.83 -8.40 -20.92
C GLU A 66 -1.43 -7.14 -20.31
N HIS A 67 -0.58 -6.14 -20.15
CA HIS A 67 -0.94 -4.89 -19.52
C HIS A 67 -1.05 -3.81 -20.60
N ASP A 68 -2.28 -3.40 -20.90
CA ASP A 68 -2.50 -2.30 -21.82
C ASP A 68 -2.01 -0.97 -21.21
N LEU A 69 -1.26 -0.18 -21.97
CA LEU A 69 -0.83 1.17 -21.61
C LEU A 69 -2.04 2.12 -21.41
N LEU A 70 -3.20 1.79 -21.96
CA LEU A 70 -4.46 2.48 -21.62
C LEU A 70 -4.81 2.35 -20.14
N ALA A 71 -4.26 1.39 -19.40
CA ALA A 71 -4.41 1.30 -17.94
C ALA A 71 -3.55 2.30 -17.15
N ARG A 72 -2.77 3.17 -17.81
CA ARG A 72 -1.99 4.24 -17.16
C ARG A 72 -2.83 5.12 -16.23
N TRP A 73 -4.13 5.28 -16.47
CA TRP A 73 -4.99 6.02 -15.54
C TRP A 73 -5.16 5.27 -14.19
N GLN A 74 -5.18 3.94 -14.18
CA GLN A 74 -5.28 3.09 -12.98
C GLN A 74 -3.93 2.76 -12.33
N LEU A 75 -2.84 2.73 -13.09
CA LEU A 75 -1.53 2.29 -12.59
C LEU A 75 -0.43 3.36 -12.64
N GLY A 76 -0.65 4.48 -13.33
CA GLY A 76 0.37 5.50 -13.51
C GLY A 76 1.61 4.95 -14.23
N ASN A 77 2.79 5.34 -13.77
CA ASN A 77 4.07 4.89 -14.35
C ASN A 77 4.37 3.41 -14.03
N VAL A 78 3.65 2.81 -13.06
CA VAL A 78 3.85 1.41 -12.67
C VAL A 78 3.50 0.43 -13.80
N VAL A 79 2.65 0.79 -14.76
CA VAL A 79 2.31 -0.11 -15.87
C VAL A 79 3.53 -0.45 -16.73
N GLU A 80 4.44 0.52 -16.94
CA GLU A 80 5.67 0.31 -17.72
C GLU A 80 6.63 -0.59 -16.96
N LEU A 81 6.76 -0.36 -15.64
CA LEU A 81 7.51 -1.26 -14.78
C LEU A 81 6.97 -2.69 -14.87
N LEU A 82 5.66 -2.89 -14.74
CA LEU A 82 5.06 -4.22 -14.75
C LEU A 82 5.23 -4.92 -16.10
N ALA A 83 5.19 -4.18 -17.21
CA ALA A 83 5.48 -4.72 -18.53
C ALA A 83 6.93 -5.21 -18.68
N ASP A 84 7.89 -4.50 -18.06
CA ASP A 84 9.32 -4.79 -18.14
C ASP A 84 9.80 -5.89 -17.18
N VAL A 85 9.16 -6.02 -16.01
CA VAL A 85 9.63 -6.92 -14.96
C VAL A 85 9.17 -8.37 -15.12
N VAL A 86 8.18 -8.64 -15.97
CA VAL A 86 7.68 -10.01 -16.23
C VAL A 86 8.41 -10.61 -17.44
N ALA A 87 9.26 -11.60 -17.19
CA ALA A 87 10.02 -12.30 -18.22
C ALA A 87 9.24 -13.43 -18.91
N ASP A 88 8.35 -14.12 -18.18
CA ASP A 88 7.44 -15.14 -18.71
C ASP A 88 6.05 -14.95 -18.10
N ARG A 89 5.11 -14.43 -18.90
CA ARG A 89 3.74 -14.15 -18.47
C ARG A 89 2.98 -15.43 -18.09
N PRO A 90 2.87 -16.48 -18.92
CA PRO A 90 2.21 -17.73 -18.52
C PRO A 90 2.63 -18.27 -17.14
N GLN A 91 3.90 -18.10 -16.78
CA GLN A 91 4.43 -18.54 -15.48
C GLN A 91 4.47 -17.45 -14.40
N ALA A 92 4.09 -16.20 -14.72
CA ALA A 92 4.31 -15.01 -13.89
C ALA A 92 5.77 -14.91 -13.38
N ARG A 93 6.72 -15.36 -14.19
CA ARG A 93 8.14 -15.32 -13.87
C ARG A 93 8.65 -13.90 -14.09
N LEU A 94 9.34 -13.37 -13.10
CA LEU A 94 9.98 -12.08 -13.19
C LEU A 94 11.32 -12.18 -13.92
N VAL A 95 11.89 -11.04 -14.26
CA VAL A 95 13.30 -10.96 -14.70
C VAL A 95 14.22 -11.47 -13.60
N ASP A 96 15.36 -12.05 -14.00
CA ASP A 96 16.27 -12.77 -13.08
C ASP A 96 16.69 -11.94 -11.87
N GLU A 97 16.94 -10.64 -12.06
CA GLU A 97 17.27 -9.71 -10.98
C GLU A 97 16.20 -9.73 -9.87
N LEU A 98 14.93 -9.66 -10.23
CA LEU A 98 13.82 -9.65 -9.28
C LEU A 98 13.46 -11.03 -8.76
N GLU A 99 13.69 -12.11 -9.52
CA GLU A 99 13.53 -13.49 -9.02
C GLU A 99 14.49 -13.80 -7.87
N THR A 100 15.66 -13.15 -7.81
CA THR A 100 16.59 -13.35 -6.69
C THR A 100 16.21 -12.58 -5.43
N THR A 101 15.45 -11.48 -5.55
CA THR A 101 15.11 -10.59 -4.43
C THR A 101 13.67 -10.76 -3.94
N LEU A 102 12.74 -11.13 -4.83
CA LEU A 102 11.32 -11.27 -4.51
C LEU A 102 10.96 -12.76 -4.43
N LEU A 103 10.64 -13.21 -3.23
CA LEU A 103 10.23 -14.60 -3.02
C LEU A 103 8.97 -14.94 -3.85
N PRO A 104 8.78 -16.23 -4.20
CA PRO A 104 7.57 -16.70 -4.86
C PRO A 104 6.30 -16.37 -4.08
N GLY A 105 5.20 -16.21 -4.81
CA GLY A 105 3.88 -15.90 -4.25
C GLY A 105 2.79 -16.02 -5.32
N PRO A 106 1.57 -15.54 -5.04
CA PRO A 106 0.50 -15.45 -6.03
C PRO A 106 0.98 -14.72 -7.30
N PRO A 107 0.50 -15.07 -8.50
CA PRO A 107 0.95 -14.48 -9.76
C PRO A 107 0.39 -13.06 -9.97
N ALA A 108 0.49 -12.20 -8.96
CA ALA A 108 -0.03 -10.86 -8.97
C ALA A 108 0.88 -9.88 -8.21
N ALA A 109 0.87 -8.62 -8.61
CA ALA A 109 1.47 -7.51 -7.89
C ALA A 109 0.39 -6.67 -7.19
N ILE A 110 0.75 -6.03 -6.08
CA ILE A 110 -0.10 -5.07 -5.37
C ILE A 110 0.45 -3.67 -5.58
N VAL A 111 -0.25 -2.83 -6.35
CA VAL A 111 0.15 -1.44 -6.59
C VAL A 111 -0.54 -0.54 -5.58
N VAL A 112 0.25 0.18 -4.78
CA VAL A 112 -0.26 1.14 -3.81
C VAL A 112 -0.51 2.47 -4.52
N ARG A 113 -1.76 2.93 -4.52
CA ARG A 113 -2.19 4.13 -5.23
C ARG A 113 -2.27 5.34 -4.32
N GLU A 114 -2.90 5.17 -3.18
CA GLU A 114 -3.14 6.26 -2.25
C GLU A 114 -3.24 5.73 -0.82
N ILE A 115 -2.74 6.55 0.12
CA ILE A 115 -2.86 6.33 1.55
C ILE A 115 -3.56 7.57 2.09
N GLU A 116 -4.73 7.37 2.71
CA GLU A 116 -5.50 8.41 3.36
C GLU A 116 -5.58 8.12 4.86
N ILE A 117 -5.17 9.09 5.70
CA ILE A 117 -5.34 9.00 7.15
C ILE A 117 -6.59 9.79 7.50
N GLY A 118 -7.47 9.23 8.32
CA GLY A 118 -8.67 9.91 8.80
C GLY A 118 -8.31 11.20 9.52
N ALA A 119 -9.06 12.28 9.26
CA ALA A 119 -8.71 13.62 9.77
C ALA A 119 -8.44 13.68 11.28
N PRO A 120 -9.21 13.01 12.16
CA PRO A 120 -8.92 13.00 13.60
C PRO A 120 -7.62 12.29 13.96
N TRP A 121 -7.10 11.42 13.10
CA TRP A 121 -5.89 10.62 13.35
C TRP A 121 -4.61 11.32 12.87
N GLN A 122 -4.72 12.21 11.88
CA GLN A 122 -3.57 12.92 11.28
C GLN A 122 -2.74 13.71 12.29
N GLN A 123 -3.36 14.21 13.37
CA GLN A 123 -2.70 15.07 14.35
C GLN A 123 -2.07 14.29 15.52
N HIS A 124 -2.31 12.98 15.62
CA HIS A 124 -1.97 12.22 16.83
C HIS A 124 -0.76 11.31 16.67
N CYS A 125 -0.49 10.82 15.46
CA CYS A 125 0.67 9.97 15.20
C CYS A 125 1.02 9.85 13.71
N ASP A 126 2.28 9.53 13.44
CA ASP A 126 2.78 9.23 12.10
C ASP A 126 2.28 7.83 11.66
N MET A 127 1.10 7.81 11.02
CA MET A 127 0.40 6.57 10.70
C MET A 127 0.66 6.02 9.31
N THR A 128 1.33 6.75 8.44
CA THR A 128 1.48 6.37 7.02
C THR A 128 2.06 4.97 6.85
N ILE A 129 3.17 4.67 7.54
CA ILE A 129 3.82 3.36 7.46
C ILE A 129 3.03 2.27 8.18
N PRO A 130 2.57 2.43 9.44
CA PRO A 130 1.71 1.43 10.08
C PRO A 130 0.43 1.11 9.32
N LEU A 131 -0.18 2.12 8.69
CA LEU A 131 -1.38 1.95 7.87
C LEU A 131 -1.08 1.16 6.59
N LEU A 132 -0.01 1.50 5.88
CA LEU A 132 0.46 0.77 4.71
C LEU A 132 0.84 -0.68 5.07
N ALA A 133 1.59 -0.86 6.16
CA ALA A 133 1.99 -2.14 6.72
C ALA A 133 0.79 -3.07 6.96
N THR A 134 -0.24 -2.53 7.64
CA THR A 134 -1.49 -3.25 7.93
C THR A 134 -2.25 -3.59 6.65
N ALA A 135 -2.31 -2.66 5.70
CA ALA A 135 -2.99 -2.88 4.42
C ALA A 135 -2.31 -3.97 3.59
N LEU A 136 -0.98 -3.95 3.49
CA LEU A 136 -0.22 -4.96 2.77
C LEU A 136 -0.26 -6.33 3.44
N ASP A 137 -0.26 -6.41 4.78
CA ASP A 137 -0.46 -7.69 5.47
C ASP A 137 -1.86 -8.27 5.20
N THR A 138 -2.89 -7.42 5.22
CA THR A 138 -4.27 -7.80 4.89
C THR A 138 -4.40 -8.28 3.45
N ALA A 139 -3.73 -7.62 2.50
CA ALA A 139 -3.78 -7.94 1.09
C ALA A 139 -2.75 -8.99 0.63
N ARG A 140 -1.79 -9.36 1.49
CA ARG A 140 -0.69 -10.30 1.20
C ARG A 140 -1.13 -11.58 0.48
N PRO A 141 -2.22 -12.27 0.87
CA PRO A 141 -2.60 -13.52 0.20
C PRO A 141 -2.93 -13.36 -1.29
N LEU A 142 -3.07 -12.12 -1.78
CA LEU A 142 -3.49 -11.81 -3.13
C LEU A 142 -2.34 -11.40 -4.06
N GLY A 143 -1.11 -11.21 -3.56
CA GLY A 143 0.01 -10.76 -4.39
C GLY A 143 1.37 -11.22 -3.90
N ARG A 144 2.31 -11.37 -4.84
CA ARG A 144 3.70 -11.75 -4.59
C ARG A 144 4.51 -10.61 -4.01
N PHE A 145 4.34 -9.41 -4.55
CA PHE A 145 5.07 -8.22 -4.12
C PHE A 145 4.16 -6.99 -4.16
N ALA A 146 4.50 -5.99 -3.37
CA ALA A 146 3.89 -4.66 -3.45
C ALA A 146 4.81 -3.68 -4.16
N VAL A 147 4.24 -2.72 -4.88
CA VAL A 147 4.93 -1.61 -5.53
C VAL A 147 4.33 -0.29 -5.04
N VAL A 148 5.20 0.65 -4.71
CA VAL A 148 4.85 2.05 -4.44
C VAL A 148 5.59 2.95 -5.43
N ASP A 149 4.84 3.84 -6.07
CA ASP A 149 5.39 4.89 -6.92
C ASP A 149 5.88 6.07 -6.05
N THR A 150 7.20 6.25 -6.06
CA THR A 150 7.91 7.35 -5.40
C THR A 150 8.52 8.32 -6.39
N ASP A 151 8.21 8.21 -7.68
CA ASP A 151 8.71 9.14 -8.69
C ASP A 151 8.02 10.52 -8.50
N PRO A 152 8.79 11.60 -8.19
CA PRO A 152 8.25 12.95 -8.05
C PRO A 152 7.63 13.48 -9.35
N HIS A 153 7.95 12.86 -10.49
CA HIS A 153 7.44 13.23 -11.80
C HIS A 153 6.28 12.36 -12.27
N SER A 154 5.84 11.39 -11.48
CA SER A 154 4.65 10.59 -11.79
C SER A 154 3.40 11.46 -11.94
N GLU A 155 2.51 11.04 -12.82
CA GLU A 155 1.23 11.72 -13.07
C GLU A 155 0.39 11.87 -11.78
N LEU A 156 0.42 10.86 -10.91
CA LEU A 156 -0.22 10.90 -9.59
C LEU A 156 0.31 12.04 -8.72
N ARG A 157 1.63 12.23 -8.66
CA ARG A 157 2.25 13.31 -7.86
C ARG A 157 1.97 14.68 -8.46
N ARG A 158 2.01 14.81 -9.78
CA ARG A 158 1.73 16.07 -10.49
C ARG A 158 0.30 16.57 -10.24
N ARG A 159 -0.67 15.67 -10.16
CA ARG A 159 -2.08 16.02 -9.87
C ARG A 159 -2.30 16.48 -8.43
N ARG A 160 -1.52 15.95 -7.49
CA ARG A 160 -1.69 16.25 -6.05
C ARG A 160 -0.90 17.47 -5.59
N PHE A 161 0.23 17.75 -6.23
CA PHE A 161 1.13 18.85 -5.87
C PHE A 161 1.61 19.59 -7.12
N GLU A 162 1.27 20.88 -7.20
CA GLU A 162 1.64 21.74 -8.32
C GLU A 162 3.15 22.07 -8.31
N ASP A 163 3.69 22.43 -7.13
CA ASP A 163 5.10 22.81 -6.97
C ASP A 163 6.05 21.62 -7.13
N PRO A 164 6.99 21.65 -8.10
CA PRO A 164 8.02 20.63 -8.24
C PRO A 164 8.85 20.39 -6.98
N ALA A 165 9.19 21.44 -6.22
CA ALA A 165 10.03 21.31 -5.02
C ALA A 165 9.32 20.53 -3.90
N ASP A 166 8.01 20.70 -3.76
CA ASP A 166 7.21 19.94 -2.80
C ASP A 166 7.05 18.49 -3.22
N ARG A 167 6.92 18.21 -4.54
CA ARG A 167 6.92 16.83 -5.06
C ARG A 167 8.22 16.11 -4.77
N GLU A 168 9.36 16.76 -5.00
CA GLU A 168 10.69 16.21 -4.69
C GLU A 168 10.82 15.91 -3.19
N ARG A 169 10.50 16.89 -2.34
CA ARG A 169 10.60 16.73 -0.89
C ARG A 169 9.71 15.59 -0.39
N LEU A 170 8.46 15.54 -0.82
CA LEU A 170 7.53 14.48 -0.40
C LEU A 170 7.98 13.11 -0.89
N SER A 171 8.47 13.02 -2.12
CA SER A 171 8.96 11.76 -2.70
C SER A 171 10.18 11.26 -1.94
N ALA A 172 11.12 12.14 -1.58
CA ALA A 172 12.27 11.80 -0.75
C ALA A 172 11.86 11.34 0.65
N VAL A 173 10.92 12.04 1.30
CA VAL A 173 10.39 11.63 2.61
C VAL A 173 9.71 10.27 2.54
N LEU A 174 8.86 10.04 1.52
CA LEU A 174 8.19 8.76 1.36
C LEU A 174 9.17 7.63 1.06
N ALA A 175 10.16 7.86 0.19
CA ALA A 175 11.21 6.88 -0.11
C ALA A 175 11.94 6.47 1.17
N ALA A 176 12.40 7.44 1.97
CA ALA A 176 13.06 7.15 3.24
C ALA A 176 12.15 6.38 4.21
N LEU A 177 10.85 6.69 4.27
CA LEU A 177 9.89 5.96 5.10
C LEU A 177 9.71 4.51 4.62
N LEU A 178 9.65 4.28 3.30
CA LEU A 178 9.50 2.94 2.70
C LEU A 178 10.76 2.10 2.89
N GLU A 179 11.95 2.66 2.66
CA GLU A 179 13.22 1.99 2.92
C GLU A 179 13.34 1.59 4.39
N ASN A 180 12.99 2.48 5.32
CA ASN A 180 12.91 2.17 6.75
C ASN A 180 11.84 1.11 7.07
N ALA A 181 10.82 0.96 6.22
CA ALA A 181 9.82 -0.09 6.31
C ALA A 181 10.22 -1.39 5.59
N GLY A 182 11.46 -1.50 5.11
CA GLY A 182 12.01 -2.71 4.48
C GLY A 182 11.67 -2.87 3.01
N PHE A 183 11.25 -1.80 2.32
CA PHE A 183 11.11 -1.82 0.86
C PHE A 183 12.49 -1.67 0.21
N GLY A 184 12.73 -2.45 -0.85
CA GLY A 184 13.88 -2.29 -1.73
C GLY A 184 13.58 -1.33 -2.88
N THR A 185 14.60 -0.70 -3.43
CA THR A 185 14.45 0.18 -4.60
C THR A 185 14.69 -0.57 -5.90
N TYR A 186 13.88 -0.29 -6.92
CA TYR A 186 14.09 -0.81 -8.26
C TYR A 186 13.55 0.18 -9.30
N ARG A 187 14.46 0.72 -10.13
CA ARG A 187 14.14 1.66 -11.22
C ARG A 187 13.22 2.84 -10.84
N GLY A 188 13.41 3.41 -9.64
CA GLY A 188 12.61 4.55 -9.16
C GLY A 188 11.33 4.18 -8.41
N PHE A 189 11.04 2.88 -8.28
CA PHE A 189 9.93 2.34 -7.49
C PHE A 189 10.45 1.68 -6.22
N HIS A 190 9.56 1.56 -5.22
CA HIS A 190 9.83 0.83 -3.99
C HIS A 190 9.02 -0.46 -3.96
N LEU A 191 9.71 -1.58 -3.78
CA LEU A 191 9.15 -2.92 -3.84
C LEU A 191 9.27 -3.62 -2.48
N ALA A 192 8.23 -4.34 -2.08
CA ALA A 192 8.26 -5.22 -0.91
C ALA A 192 7.92 -6.66 -1.31
N SER A 193 8.74 -7.62 -0.89
CA SER A 193 8.42 -9.05 -1.04
C SER A 193 7.45 -9.46 0.07
N LEU A 194 6.18 -9.65 -0.27
CA LEU A 194 5.11 -9.87 0.71
C LEU A 194 5.21 -11.23 1.42
N HIS A 195 5.94 -12.17 0.80
CA HIS A 195 6.16 -13.52 1.32
C HIS A 195 7.53 -13.70 1.98
N ASP A 196 8.37 -12.66 2.05
CA ASP A 196 9.63 -12.70 2.80
C ASP A 196 9.36 -12.69 4.32
N PRO A 197 9.79 -13.74 5.06
CA PRO A 197 9.65 -13.77 6.52
C PRO A 197 10.33 -12.59 7.23
N ALA A 198 11.44 -12.08 6.69
CA ALA A 198 12.15 -10.94 7.27
C ALA A 198 11.32 -9.66 7.16
N TRP A 199 10.75 -9.41 5.97
CA TRP A 199 9.82 -8.32 5.75
C TRP A 199 8.60 -8.44 6.67
N GLN A 200 7.99 -9.62 6.78
CA GLN A 200 6.82 -9.85 7.65
C GLN A 200 7.12 -9.59 9.13
N ALA A 201 8.27 -10.05 9.62
CA ALA A 201 8.68 -9.81 11.00
C ALA A 201 8.92 -8.31 11.26
N HIS A 202 9.50 -7.60 10.28
CA HIS A 202 9.66 -6.14 10.36
C HIS A 202 8.32 -5.41 10.33
N ASN A 203 7.43 -5.81 9.44
CA ASN A 203 6.08 -5.28 9.30
C ASN A 203 5.28 -5.42 10.61
N ALA A 204 5.34 -6.59 11.24
CA ALA A 204 4.71 -6.83 12.53
C ALA A 204 5.28 -5.92 13.64
N LYS A 205 6.60 -5.70 13.67
CA LYS A 205 7.22 -4.78 14.63
C LYS A 205 6.75 -3.34 14.45
N LEU A 206 6.60 -2.87 13.20
CA LEU A 206 6.09 -1.53 12.92
C LEU A 206 4.67 -1.34 13.46
N VAL A 207 3.78 -2.31 13.19
CA VAL A 207 2.38 -2.24 13.64
C VAL A 207 2.28 -2.36 15.16
N ILE A 208 3.00 -3.31 15.78
CA ILE A 208 3.01 -3.49 17.24
C ILE A 208 3.61 -2.27 17.94
N GLY A 209 4.72 -1.74 17.41
CA GLY A 209 5.36 -0.53 17.93
C GLY A 209 4.39 0.65 17.92
N TRP A 210 3.71 0.87 16.79
CA TRP A 210 2.68 1.90 16.69
C TRP A 210 1.52 1.71 17.69
N LEU A 211 0.96 0.50 17.80
CA LEU A 211 -0.10 0.21 18.79
C LEU A 211 0.38 0.43 20.23
N THR A 212 1.64 0.09 20.52
CA THR A 212 2.24 0.29 21.85
C THR A 212 2.46 1.77 22.14
N ASP A 213 2.92 2.54 21.17
CA ASP A 213 3.05 4.00 21.26
C ASP A 213 1.69 4.66 21.51
N LEU A 214 0.62 4.19 20.84
CA LEU A 214 -0.72 4.66 21.11
C LEU A 214 -1.11 4.37 22.57
N MET A 215 -0.94 3.13 23.03
CA MET A 215 -1.28 2.73 24.40
C MET A 215 -0.48 3.47 25.48
N THR A 216 0.78 3.83 25.22
CA THR A 216 1.68 4.46 26.22
C THR A 216 1.57 5.98 26.25
N ARG A 217 1.10 6.61 25.18
CA ARG A 217 0.74 8.05 25.16
C ARG A 217 -0.60 8.32 25.88
N HIS A 218 -1.11 7.37 26.66
CA HIS A 218 -2.33 7.45 27.48
C HIS A 218 -2.01 7.45 28.97
#